data_AF-A0A8E2WD93-F1
#
_entry.id   AF-A0A8E2WD93-F1
#
_cell.length_a   1.000
_cell.length_b   1.000
_cell.length_c   1.000
_cell.angle_alpha   90.00
_cell.angle_beta   90.00
_cell.angle_gamma   90.00
#
_symmetry.space_group_name_H-M   'P 1'
#
loop_
_entity.id
_entity.type
_entity.pdbx_description
1 polymer ?
#
loop_
_entity_poly.entity_id
_entity_poly.type
_entity_poly.pdbx_seq_one_letter_code
_entity_poly.pdbx_strand_id
1 'polypeptide(L)' 'MSKKARLILAMVIIEAFLAGIWWYLARYGMANPDRVTADFQAVVGQTMGMAMGGLLGIGFILFLVAARNDRKDAQNKTRG' A
#
# COMPACT_ATOMS: atom_id res chain seq x y z
N MET A 1 0.08 17.72 13.39
CA MET A 1 0.76 16.57 12.76
C MET A 1 1.68 17.04 11.65
N SER A 2 2.94 16.61 11.66
CA SER A 2 3.88 16.92 10.58
C SER A 2 3.37 16.35 9.25
N LYS A 3 3.54 17.08 8.14
CA LYS A 3 3.00 16.73 6.80
C LYS A 3 3.35 15.29 6.39
N LYS A 4 4.50 14.79 6.84
CA LYS A 4 4.97 13.41 6.65
C LYS A 4 4.04 12.35 7.28
N ALA A 5 3.61 12.56 8.52
CA ALA A 5 2.74 11.63 9.22
C ALA A 5 1.35 11.55 8.61
N ARG A 6 0.83 12.67 8.10
CA ARG A 6 -0.47 12.73 7.41
C ARG A 6 -0.45 11.97 6.09
N LEU A 7 0.66 12.04 5.35
CA LEU A 7 0.86 11.28 4.11
C LEU A 7 0.94 9.78 4.36
N ILE A 8 1.72 9.35 5.36
CA ILE A 8 1.82 7.94 5.74
C ILE A 8 0.46 7.40 6.19
N LEU A 9 -0.27 8.16 7.02
CA LEU A 9 -1.60 7.78 7.48
C LEU A 9 -2.59 7.65 6.31
N ALA A 10 -2.57 8.60 5.37
CA ALA A 10 -3.42 8.53 4.18
C ALA A 10 -3.09 7.32 3.30
N MET A 11 -1.80 6.99 3.13
CA MET A 11 -1.36 5.78 2.44
C MET A 11 -1.91 4.52 3.11
N VAL A 12 -1.77 4.40 4.43
CA VAL A 12 -2.25 3.24 5.19
C VAL A 12 -3.78 3.09 5.08
N ILE A 13 -4.52 4.19 5.11
CA ILE A 13 -5.99 4.17 4.92
C ILE A 13 -6.33 3.66 3.52
N ILE A 14 -5.64 4.15 2.49
CA ILE A 14 -5.86 3.72 1.10
C ILE A 14 -5.53 2.23 0.95
N GLU A 15 -4.42 1.76 1.52
CA GLU A 15 -4.06 0.34 1.48
C GLU A 15 -5.08 -0.55 2.19
N ALA A 16 -5.58 -0.12 3.36
CA ALA A 16 -6.63 -0.85 4.08
C ALA A 16 -7.93 -0.92 3.27
N PHE A 17 -8.31 0.19 2.61
CA PHE A 17 -9.49 0.22 1.75
C PHE A 17 -9.32 -0.68 0.52
N LEU A 18 -8.16 -0.64 -0.11
CA LEU A 18 -7.84 -1.46 -1.28
C LEU A 18 -7.78 -2.95 -0.93
N ALA A 19 -7.19 -3.30 0.22
CA ALA A 19 -7.19 -4.65 0.76
C ALA A 19 -8.61 -5.17 1.02
N GLY A 20 -9.47 -4.32 1.60
CA GLY A 20 -10.88 -4.63 1.83
C GLY A 20 -11.64 -4.87 0.53
N ILE A 21 -11.43 -4.02 -0.47
CA ILE A 21 -12.04 -4.17 -1.81
C ILE A 21 -11.54 -5.46 -2.47
N TRP A 22 -10.25 -5.76 -2.42
CA TRP A 22 -9.70 -7.01 -2.97
C TRP A 22 -10.30 -8.23 -2.29
N TRP A 23 -10.37 -8.23 -0.95
CA TRP A 23 -10.95 -9.35 -0.21
C TRP A 23 -12.44 -9.54 -0.55
N TYR A 24 -13.19 -8.44 -0.64
CA TYR A 24 -14.59 -8.47 -1.05
C TYR A 24 -14.76 -9.04 -2.47
N LEU A 25 -13.97 -8.56 -3.45
CA LEU A 25 -14.03 -9.08 -4.82
C LEU A 25 -13.62 -10.56 -4.87
N ALA A 26 -12.53 -10.94 -4.23
CA ALA A 26 -12.09 -12.34 -4.17
C ALA A 26 -13.15 -13.25 -3.54
N ARG A 27 -13.80 -12.80 -2.47
CA ARG A 27 -14.92 -13.52 -1.85
C ARG A 27 -16.14 -13.61 -2.76
N TYR A 28 -16.48 -12.52 -3.44
CA TYR A 28 -17.60 -12.45 -4.37
C TYR A 28 -17.41 -13.39 -5.57
N GLY A 29 -16.20 -13.44 -6.14
CA GLY A 29 -15.86 -14.35 -7.24
C GLY A 29 -15.92 -15.83 -6.86
N MET A 30 -15.49 -16.18 -5.64
CA MET A 30 -15.63 -17.55 -5.12
C MET A 30 -17.08 -17.91 -4.79
N ALA A 31 -17.91 -16.95 -4.37
CA ALA A 31 -19.29 -17.19 -3.96
C ALA A 31 -20.29 -17.23 -5.13
N ASN A 32 -19.95 -16.61 -6.27
CA ASN A 32 -20.82 -16.55 -7.45
C ASN A 32 -20.05 -16.95 -8.73
N PRO A 33 -19.59 -18.22 -8.83
CA PRO A 33 -18.81 -18.68 -9.98
C PRO A 33 -19.55 -18.55 -11.32
N ASP A 34 -20.88 -18.69 -11.33
CA ASP A 34 -21.71 -18.51 -12.54
C ASP A 34 -21.85 -17.05 -13.02
N ARG A 35 -21.52 -16.07 -12.16
CA ARG A 35 -21.67 -14.64 -12.47
C ARG A 35 -20.36 -13.93 -12.78
N VAL A 36 -19.23 -14.64 -12.68
CA VAL A 36 -17.90 -14.09 -12.89
C VAL A 36 -17.19 -14.82 -14.00
N THR A 37 -16.38 -14.09 -14.77
CA THR A 37 -15.55 -14.67 -15.83
C THR A 37 -14.47 -15.58 -15.21
N ALA A 38 -14.04 -16.60 -15.94
CA ALA A 38 -12.98 -17.52 -15.47
C ALA A 38 -11.69 -16.76 -15.10
N ASP A 39 -11.41 -15.65 -15.79
CA ASP A 39 -10.26 -14.78 -15.51
C ASP A 39 -10.46 -13.80 -14.35
N PHE A 40 -11.64 -13.72 -13.74
CA PHE A 40 -11.95 -12.73 -12.71
C PHE A 40 -10.96 -12.77 -11.55
N GLN A 41 -10.62 -13.97 -11.06
CA GLN A 41 -9.66 -14.12 -9.96
C GLN A 41 -8.23 -13.75 -10.37
N ALA A 42 -7.84 -14.05 -11.62
CA ALA A 42 -6.54 -13.70 -12.17
C ALA A 42 -6.40 -12.19 -12.37
N VAL A 43 -7.41 -11.53 -12.95
CA VAL A 43 -7.45 -10.07 -13.14
C VAL A 43 -7.48 -9.35 -11.80
N VAL A 44 -8.34 -9.77 -10.87
CA VAL A 44 -8.41 -9.17 -9.52
C VAL A 44 -7.09 -9.35 -8.78
N GLY A 45 -6.47 -10.52 -8.86
CA GLY A 45 -5.15 -10.78 -8.31
C GLY A 45 -4.05 -9.92 -8.93
N GLN A 46 -4.04 -9.80 -10.26
CA GLN A 46 -3.04 -9.01 -10.99
C GLN A 46 -3.18 -7.51 -10.71
N THR A 47 -4.40 -6.97 -10.81
CA THR A 47 -4.68 -5.56 -10.55
C THR A 47 -4.39 -5.18 -9.10
N MET A 48 -4.85 -5.98 -8.14
CA MET A 48 -4.65 -5.66 -6.72
C MET A 48 -3.22 -5.94 -6.27
N GLY A 49 -2.58 -7.01 -6.78
CA GLY A 49 -1.16 -7.26 -6.55
C GLY A 49 -0.27 -6.14 -7.11
N MET A 50 -0.58 -5.61 -8.30
CA MET A 50 0.14 -4.49 -8.88
C MET A 50 -0.10 -3.19 -8.09
N ALA A 51 -1.35 -2.92 -7.69
CA ALA A 51 -1.69 -1.70 -6.95
C ALA A 51 -1.14 -1.71 -5.51
N MET A 52 -1.30 -2.81 -4.77
CA MET A 52 -0.75 -2.96 -3.42
C MET A 52 0.78 -3.09 -3.45
N GLY A 53 1.34 -3.82 -4.41
CA GLY A 53 2.78 -3.92 -4.61
C GLY A 53 3.43 -2.58 -5.00
N GLY A 54 2.75 -1.78 -5.83
CA GLY A 54 3.20 -0.43 -6.19
C GLY A 54 3.16 0.54 -5.00
N LEU A 55 2.07 0.53 -4.23
CA LEU A 55 1.93 1.34 -3.02
C LEU A 55 2.97 0.95 -1.96
N LEU A 56 3.12 -0.34 -1.64
CA LEU A 56 4.15 -0.82 -0.72
C LEU A 56 5.56 -0.53 -1.23
N GLY A 57 5.82 -0.67 -2.54
CA GLY A 57 7.11 -0.37 -3.14
C GLY A 57 7.48 1.11 -2.97
N ILE A 58 6.55 2.01 -3.25
CA ILE A 58 6.74 3.46 -3.05
C ILE A 58 6.88 3.77 -1.55
N GLY A 59 6.04 3.19 -0.70
CA GLY A 59 6.08 3.34 0.76
C GLY A 59 7.41 2.90 1.35
N PHE A 60 7.96 1.77 0.88
CA PHE A 60 9.25 1.24 1.31
C PHE A 60 10.41 2.16 0.88
N ILE A 61 10.40 2.67 -0.36
CA ILE A 61 11.40 3.63 -0.83
C ILE A 61 11.34 4.91 0.00
N LEU A 62 10.13 5.46 0.22
CA LEU A 62 9.95 6.65 1.05
C LEU A 62 10.37 6.42 2.50
N PHE A 63 10.10 5.25 3.07
CA PHE A 63 10.56 4.88 4.41
C PHE A 63 12.08 4.80 4.48
N LEU A 64 12.74 4.21 3.49
CA LEU A 64 14.20 4.07 3.44
C LEU A 64 14.88 5.43 3.24
N VAL A 65 14.30 6.30 2.39
CA VAL A 65 14.73 7.70 2.24
C VAL A 65 14.51 8.48 3.53
N ALA A 66 13.33 8.35 4.17
CA ALA A 66 13.03 9.01 5.43
C ALA A 66 13.97 8.55 6.55
N ALA A 67 14.23 7.25 6.69
CA ALA A 67 15.17 6.69 7.67
C ALA A 67 16.61 7.16 7.43
N ARG A 68 17.01 7.33 6.17
CA ARG A 68 18.31 7.94 5.82
C ARG A 68 18.36 9.44 6.14
N ASN A 69 17.27 10.17 5.92
CA ASN A 69 17.19 11.59 6.24
C ASN A 69 17.16 11.81 7.76
N ASP A 70 16.45 10.97 8.51
CA ASP A 70 16.38 11.04 9.97
C ASP A 70 17.76 10.78 10.61
N ARG A 71 18.54 9.83 10.06
CA ARG A 71 19.95 9.65 10.45
C ARG A 71 20.82 10.88 10.18
N LYS A 72 20.55 11.62 9.10
CA LYS A 72 21.29 12.85 8.76
C LYS A 72 20.90 14.02 9.67
N ASP A 73 19.62 14.20 9.96
CA ASP A 73 19.13 15.19 10.92
C ASP A 73 19.64 14.91 12.35
N ALA A 74 19.65 13.64 12.76
CA ALA A 74 20.22 13.21 14.03
C ALA A 74 21.72 13.51 14.10
N GLN A 75 22.50 13.24 13.04
CA GLN A 75 23.92 13.58 12.99
C GLN A 75 24.20 15.08 12.98
N ASN A 76 23.34 15.89 12.38
CA ASN A 76 23.49 17.35 12.40
C ASN A 76 23.22 17.92 13.80
N LYS A 77 22.26 17.34 14.53
CA LYS A 77 21.94 17.75 15.89
C LYS A 77 23.02 17.38 16.92
N THR A 78 23.85 16.37 16.67
CA THR A 78 24.98 15.99 17.54
C THR A 78 26.27 16.78 17.24
N ARG A 79 26.31 17.59 16.16
CA ARG A 79 27.47 18.40 15.76
C ARG A 79 27.27 19.91 15.96
N GLY A 80 26.12 20.33 16.50
CA GLY A 80 25.80 21.72 16.86
C GLY A 80 26.04 21.99 18.34
#